data_AF-A0A968Q4C9-F1
#
_entry.id   AF-A0A968Q4C9-F1
#
_cell.length_a   1.000
_cell.length_b   1.000
_cell.length_c   1.000
_cell.angle_alpha   90.00
_cell.angle_beta   90.00
_cell.angle_gamma   90.00
#
_symmetry.space_group_name_H-M   'P 1'
#
loop_
_entity.id
_entity.type
_entity.pdbx_description
1 polymer ?
#
loop_
_entity_poly.entity_id
_entity_poly.type
_entity_poly.pdbx_seq_one_letter_code
_entity_poly.pdbx_strand_id
1 'polypeptide(L)'
;MPKTKLPNAVIAAVGMSLFYALIYASSAWPSSSTENAADINFGKLVTSVPSASRDNDWILLAQGRNFCNSNESVFFAGESSSFWIYICGGDRPNHYIGVEKNRPTNLIRLPLRDYGNGYFEAVNGEYTYIVSNTPRGRFLTVSKGSRELLREVVSEY
;
A
#
# COMPACT_ATOMS: atom_id res chain seq x y z
N MET A 1 30.61 -53.59 -16.23
CA MET A 1 30.27 -53.70 -14.78
C MET A 1 31.13 -52.70 -14.02
N PRO A 2 30.72 -52.05 -12.90
CA PRO A 2 29.41 -51.91 -12.23
C PRO A 2 28.87 -50.44 -12.38
N LYS A 3 27.59 -50.04 -12.21
CA LYS A 3 26.55 -50.16 -11.16
C LYS A 3 26.86 -49.46 -9.82
N THR A 4 26.23 -48.31 -9.60
CA THR A 4 25.69 -47.75 -8.32
C THR A 4 24.77 -46.58 -8.74
N LYS A 5 23.44 -46.48 -8.55
CA LYS A 5 22.40 -46.98 -7.62
C LYS A 5 22.48 -46.45 -6.17
N LEU A 6 21.75 -45.33 -5.95
CA LEU A 6 20.94 -44.88 -4.77
C LEU A 6 21.61 -44.77 -3.37
N PRO A 7 21.05 -44.06 -2.34
CA PRO A 7 19.62 -43.85 -1.97
C PRO A 7 19.18 -42.38 -1.78
N ASN A 8 17.90 -41.99 -1.89
CA ASN A 8 16.68 -42.25 -1.10
C ASN A 8 16.66 -41.71 0.35
N ALA A 9 15.52 -41.03 0.65
CA ALA A 9 14.98 -40.61 1.94
C ALA A 9 15.66 -39.37 2.58
N VAL A 10 14.93 -38.39 3.14
CA VAL A 10 13.98 -38.54 4.25
C VAL A 10 12.81 -37.55 4.17
N ILE A 11 11.62 -38.09 4.49
CA ILE A 11 10.36 -37.41 4.78
C ILE A 11 10.48 -36.66 6.11
N ALA A 12 10.04 -35.40 6.17
CA ALA A 12 9.61 -34.79 7.43
C ALA A 12 8.42 -33.86 7.17
N ALA A 13 7.22 -34.37 7.42
CA ALA A 13 6.03 -33.58 7.68
C ALA A 13 6.01 -33.23 9.17
N VAL A 14 6.02 -31.95 9.53
CA VAL A 14 5.51 -31.47 10.83
C VAL A 14 5.10 -30.00 10.68
N GLY A 15 3.92 -29.64 11.19
CA GLY A 15 3.74 -28.30 11.78
C GLY A 15 2.81 -27.33 11.05
N MET A 16 1.53 -27.70 10.93
CA MET A 16 0.45 -26.73 10.96
C MET A 16 0.39 -26.15 12.40
N SER A 17 0.81 -24.89 12.60
CA SER A 17 0.56 -24.19 13.87
C SER A 17 0.54 -22.66 13.71
N LEU A 18 -0.68 -22.14 13.80
CA LEU A 18 -1.09 -20.87 14.40
C LEU A 18 0.00 -20.03 15.09
N PHE A 19 0.20 -18.79 14.63
CA PHE A 19 0.56 -17.61 15.46
C PHE A 19 0.11 -16.36 14.66
N TYR A 20 -1.13 -15.90 14.81
CA TYR A 20 -1.60 -14.92 15.81
C TYR A 20 -0.67 -13.71 16.04
N ALA A 21 -1.19 -12.57 15.56
CA ALA A 21 -1.22 -11.23 16.17
C ALA A 21 -0.33 -10.96 17.37
N LEU A 22 0.38 -9.81 17.32
CA LEU A 22 0.53 -8.86 18.43
C LEU A 22 1.40 -7.68 17.98
N ILE A 23 0.80 -6.55 17.58
CA ILE A 23 1.44 -5.25 17.77
C ILE A 23 0.38 -4.27 18.30
N TYR A 24 0.41 -4.15 19.63
CA TYR A 24 0.19 -2.98 20.47
C TYR A 24 -1.04 -2.09 20.23
N ALA A 25 -2.05 -2.31 21.08
CA ALA A 25 -2.87 -1.26 21.63
C ALA A 25 -2.09 -0.52 22.73
N SER A 26 -2.05 0.81 22.70
CA SER A 26 -2.29 1.72 23.85
C SER A 26 -1.78 3.15 23.59
N SER A 27 -2.72 4.07 23.35
CA SER A 27 -2.71 5.39 23.99
C SER A 27 -4.07 6.06 23.75
N ALA A 28 -5.02 5.75 24.62
CA ALA A 28 -6.17 6.60 24.90
C ALA A 28 -5.66 7.80 25.69
N TRP A 29 -5.85 9.02 25.18
CA TRP A 29 -5.76 10.26 25.96
C TRP A 29 -6.97 11.15 25.63
N PRO A 30 -7.39 11.97 26.61
CA PRO A 30 -8.79 12.20 26.90
C PRO A 30 -9.36 13.46 26.22
N SER A 31 -10.66 13.42 26.00
CA SER A 31 -11.51 14.59 25.82
C SER A 31 -11.60 15.41 27.12
N SER A 32 -11.27 16.70 27.07
CA SER A 32 -11.91 17.68 27.96
C SER A 32 -12.02 19.05 27.30
N SER A 33 -13.26 19.51 27.24
CA SER A 33 -13.78 20.84 26.98
C SER A 33 -13.12 21.96 27.79
N THR A 34 -12.92 23.12 27.16
CA THR A 34 -13.26 24.42 27.76
C THR A 34 -13.70 25.39 26.66
N GLU A 35 -14.91 25.86 26.85
CA GLU A 35 -15.63 26.89 26.11
C GLU A 35 -14.91 28.24 26.28
N ASN A 36 -14.76 29.00 25.21
CA ASN A 36 -14.74 30.45 25.29
C ASN A 36 -15.69 30.98 24.21
N ALA A 37 -16.90 31.27 24.67
CA ALA A 37 -17.90 32.01 23.94
C ALA A 37 -17.44 33.46 23.77
N ALA A 38 -17.42 33.92 22.52
CA ALA A 38 -17.61 35.32 22.19
C ALA A 38 -18.62 35.37 21.04
N ASP A 39 -19.90 35.39 21.42
CA ASP A 39 -21.00 35.80 20.57
C ASP A 39 -20.83 37.27 20.18
N ILE A 40 -20.86 37.56 18.88
CA ILE A 40 -21.61 38.73 18.38
C ILE A 40 -22.39 38.29 17.15
N ASN A 41 -23.68 38.07 17.38
CA ASN A 41 -24.73 37.85 16.39
C ASN A 41 -25.06 39.18 15.68
N PHE A 42 -25.42 39.14 14.39
CA PHE A 42 -26.77 39.47 13.91
C PHE A 42 -26.77 39.56 12.37
N GLY A 43 -27.21 38.47 11.74
CA GLY A 43 -27.31 38.38 10.29
C GLY A 43 -27.98 37.11 9.77
N LYS A 44 -29.12 36.72 10.37
CA LYS A 44 -30.26 36.09 9.67
C LYS A 44 -29.98 34.82 8.83
N LEU A 45 -30.11 33.64 9.43
CA LEU A 45 -31.13 32.63 9.06
C LEU A 45 -31.06 31.44 10.06
N VAL A 46 -32.15 31.22 10.81
CA VAL A 46 -32.44 29.97 11.55
C VAL A 46 -33.02 29.00 10.52
N THR A 47 -32.60 27.74 10.42
CA THR A 47 -33.18 26.61 11.18
C THR A 47 -32.26 25.37 11.22
N SER A 48 -32.14 24.82 12.44
CA SER A 48 -32.00 23.40 12.83
C SER A 48 -30.76 22.57 12.44
N VAL A 49 -29.91 22.38 13.45
CA VAL A 49 -29.04 21.22 13.84
C VAL A 49 -29.73 19.87 13.49
N PRO A 50 -29.06 18.76 13.07
CA PRO A 50 -27.94 18.18 13.83
C PRO A 50 -26.83 17.43 13.09
N SER A 51 -25.72 17.26 13.84
CA SER A 51 -24.81 16.10 13.82
C SER A 51 -24.28 15.64 12.47
N ALA A 52 -22.96 15.82 12.27
CA ALA A 52 -22.17 15.07 11.29
C ALA A 52 -22.41 13.56 11.46
N SER A 53 -23.38 13.05 10.71
CA SER A 53 -23.72 11.64 10.67
C SER A 53 -22.80 10.95 9.67
N ARG A 54 -22.34 9.77 10.07
CA ARG A 54 -21.86 8.72 9.17
C ARG A 54 -22.82 8.56 7.98
N ASP A 55 -22.25 7.99 6.93
CA ASP A 55 -22.92 7.42 5.77
C ASP A 55 -23.11 8.38 4.59
N ASN A 56 -22.13 8.35 3.68
CA ASN A 56 -22.34 7.94 2.28
C ASN A 56 -21.03 8.05 1.48
N ASP A 57 -20.12 7.13 1.80
CA ASP A 57 -18.80 6.93 1.19
C ASP A 57 -18.90 6.25 -0.20
N TRP A 58 -19.78 6.75 -1.07
CA TRP A 58 -19.97 6.22 -2.43
C TRP A 58 -19.83 7.27 -3.55
N ILE A 59 -19.65 8.55 -3.19
CA ILE A 59 -19.32 9.64 -4.14
C ILE A 59 -17.81 9.68 -4.49
N LEU A 60 -16.99 8.79 -3.92
CA LEU A 60 -15.55 8.67 -4.19
C LEU A 60 -15.19 7.74 -5.38
N LEU A 61 -16.16 7.26 -6.15
CA LEU A 61 -15.91 6.34 -7.27
C LEU A 61 -15.63 7.06 -8.61
N ALA A 62 -15.66 8.40 -8.63
CA ALA A 62 -15.36 9.20 -9.83
C ALA A 62 -14.14 10.13 -9.68
N GLN A 63 -13.48 10.16 -8.51
CA GLN A 63 -12.22 10.89 -8.34
C GLN A 63 -11.09 9.86 -8.28
N GLY A 64 -10.26 9.83 -9.33
CA GLY A 64 -9.11 8.94 -9.45
C GLY A 64 -8.35 8.89 -8.13
N ARG A 65 -8.26 7.67 -7.55
CA ARG A 65 -7.54 7.45 -6.31
C ARG A 65 -6.11 7.96 -6.51
N ASN A 66 -5.67 8.92 -5.70
CA ASN A 66 -4.28 9.33 -5.64
C ASN A 66 -3.79 9.03 -4.23
N PHE A 67 -2.79 8.16 -4.12
CA PHE A 67 -2.20 7.78 -2.84
C PHE A 67 -0.90 8.54 -2.55
N CYS A 68 -0.46 9.43 -3.45
CA CYS A 68 0.61 10.38 -3.17
C CYS A 68 0.12 11.46 -2.19
N ASN A 69 1.04 12.02 -1.41
CA ASN A 69 0.69 13.12 -0.51
C ASN A 69 0.30 14.37 -1.32
N SER A 70 -0.41 15.31 -0.70
CA SER A 70 -0.89 16.54 -1.37
C SER A 70 0.22 17.44 -1.91
N ASN A 71 1.44 17.31 -1.39
CA ASN A 71 2.63 18.03 -1.83
C ASN A 71 3.53 17.22 -2.78
N GLU A 72 3.05 16.06 -3.27
CA GLU A 72 3.79 15.17 -4.15
C GLU A 72 3.18 15.10 -5.55
N SER A 73 4.07 14.99 -6.53
CA SER A 73 3.77 14.63 -7.91
C SER A 73 3.68 13.11 -8.07
N VAL A 74 2.81 12.68 -9.00
CA VAL A 74 2.68 11.29 -9.43
C VAL A 74 3.59 11.08 -10.64
N PHE A 75 4.59 10.20 -10.52
CA PHE A 75 5.50 9.82 -11.60
C PHE A 75 5.05 8.57 -12.36
N PHE A 76 4.30 7.71 -11.67
CA PHE A 76 3.69 6.53 -12.23
C PHE A 76 2.43 6.21 -11.43
N ALA A 77 1.36 5.84 -12.13
CA ALA A 77 0.18 5.23 -11.55
C ALA A 77 -0.19 4.01 -12.39
N GLY A 78 -0.51 2.91 -11.73
CA GLY A 78 -0.94 1.72 -12.42
C GLY A 78 -1.59 0.73 -11.50
N GLU A 79 -2.14 -0.30 -12.10
CA GLU A 79 -2.80 -1.36 -11.40
C GLU A 79 -2.37 -2.73 -11.91
N SER A 80 -2.29 -3.67 -10.98
CA SER A 80 -2.09 -5.08 -11.23
C SER A 80 -3.36 -5.86 -10.85
N SER A 81 -3.34 -7.19 -10.93
CA SER A 81 -4.48 -7.99 -10.47
C SER A 81 -4.77 -7.76 -8.98
N SER A 82 -3.74 -7.59 -8.17
CA SER A 82 -3.88 -7.55 -6.71
C SER A 82 -3.62 -6.17 -6.08
N PHE A 83 -2.93 -5.27 -6.78
CA PHE A 83 -2.47 -3.98 -6.21
C PHE A 83 -2.76 -2.78 -7.09
N TRP A 84 -3.03 -1.63 -6.48
CA TRP A 84 -2.74 -0.31 -7.07
C TRP A 84 -1.33 0.11 -6.70
N ILE A 85 -0.63 0.72 -7.66
CA ILE A 85 0.78 1.05 -7.55
C ILE A 85 0.96 2.51 -7.94
N TYR A 86 1.66 3.26 -7.11
CA TYR A 86 2.01 4.64 -7.39
C TYR A 86 3.49 4.87 -7.12
N ILE A 87 4.11 5.67 -7.97
CA ILE A 87 5.41 6.27 -7.70
C ILE A 87 5.20 7.75 -7.44
N CYS A 88 5.53 8.17 -6.23
CA CYS A 88 5.32 9.53 -5.74
C CYS A 88 6.66 10.22 -5.47
N GLY A 89 6.67 11.55 -5.55
CA GLY A 89 7.85 12.33 -5.17
C GLY A 89 7.64 13.83 -5.36
N GLY A 90 8.69 14.61 -5.12
CA GLY A 90 8.69 16.05 -5.41
C GLY A 90 9.16 16.29 -6.84
N ASP A 91 10.34 16.88 -7.00
CA ASP A 91 10.99 17.11 -8.29
C ASP A 91 11.44 15.81 -8.98
N ARG A 92 11.59 14.72 -8.21
CA ARG A 92 12.05 13.40 -8.66
C ARG A 92 11.25 12.30 -7.97
N PRO A 93 11.11 11.12 -8.59
CA PRO A 93 10.49 9.97 -7.94
C PRO A 93 11.28 9.62 -6.68
N ASN A 94 10.56 9.38 -5.58
CA ASN A 94 11.16 9.16 -4.26
C ASN A 94 10.52 7.98 -3.54
N HIS A 95 9.21 7.77 -3.67
CA HIS A 95 8.49 6.75 -2.93
C HIS A 95 7.74 5.80 -3.85
N TYR A 96 7.81 4.50 -3.53
CA TYR A 96 6.89 3.48 -3.99
C TYR A 96 5.70 3.40 -3.03
N ILE A 97 4.49 3.34 -3.58
CA ILE A 97 3.27 3.05 -2.84
C ILE A 97 2.57 1.85 -3.47
N GLY A 98 2.33 0.82 -2.67
CA GLY A 98 1.51 -0.33 -3.05
C GLY A 98 0.28 -0.42 -2.16
N VAL A 99 -0.90 -0.57 -2.75
CA VAL A 99 -2.17 -0.67 -2.03
C VAL A 99 -2.87 -1.95 -2.45
N GLU A 100 -3.21 -2.81 -1.49
CA GLU A 100 -3.92 -4.05 -1.78
C GLU A 100 -5.36 -3.75 -2.20
N LYS A 101 -5.79 -4.26 -3.36
CA LYS A 101 -7.16 -4.03 -3.87
C LYS A 101 -8.23 -4.64 -2.97
N ASN A 102 -7.96 -5.82 -2.43
CA ASN A 102 -8.90 -6.55 -1.56
C ASN A 102 -8.98 -5.95 -0.15
N ARG A 103 -7.95 -5.21 0.28
CA ARG A 103 -7.89 -4.55 1.58
C ARG A 103 -7.23 -3.18 1.43
N PRO A 104 -7.96 -2.14 0.98
CA PRO A 104 -7.38 -0.83 0.68
C PRO A 104 -6.73 -0.11 1.87
N THR A 105 -7.03 -0.53 3.10
CA THR A 105 -6.34 -0.06 4.32
C THR A 105 -4.94 -0.65 4.47
N ASN A 106 -4.63 -1.75 3.78
CA ASN A 106 -3.31 -2.34 3.69
C ASN A 106 -2.54 -1.67 2.56
N LEU A 107 -1.82 -0.61 2.93
CA LEU A 107 -0.93 0.13 2.05
C LEU A 107 0.49 0.09 2.60
N ILE A 108 1.46 0.05 1.69
CA ILE A 108 2.87 0.18 2.01
C ILE A 108 3.43 1.37 1.26
N ARG A 109 4.19 2.20 1.97
CA ARG A 109 4.93 3.33 1.42
C ARG A 109 6.40 3.15 1.75
N LEU A 110 7.24 3.06 0.71
CA LEU A 110 8.66 2.79 0.85
C LEU A 110 9.47 3.83 0.07
N PRO A 111 10.63 4.26 0.58
CA PRO A 111 11.58 5.00 -0.23
C PRO A 111 12.07 4.11 -1.37
N LEU A 112 12.25 4.70 -2.54
CA LEU A 112 12.90 4.07 -3.67
C LEU A 112 14.39 3.92 -3.36
N ARG A 113 14.89 2.72 -3.62
CA ARG A 113 16.33 2.42 -3.62
C ARG A 113 16.97 2.83 -4.93
N ASP A 114 16.29 2.59 -6.04
CA ASP A 114 16.79 2.89 -7.38
C ASP A 114 15.63 3.17 -8.35
N TYR A 115 15.90 3.94 -9.40
CA TYR A 115 14.94 4.23 -10.47
C TYR A 115 15.61 4.69 -11.77
N GLY A 116 14.96 4.41 -12.90
CA GLY A 116 15.37 4.89 -14.23
C GLY A 116 14.74 4.10 -15.37
N ASN A 117 14.53 4.71 -16.54
CA ASN A 117 14.05 4.01 -17.75
C ASN A 117 12.80 3.12 -17.55
N GLY A 118 11.84 3.55 -16.73
CA GLY A 118 10.63 2.76 -16.41
C GLY A 118 10.88 1.61 -15.42
N TYR A 119 12.01 1.63 -14.72
CA TYR A 119 12.34 0.79 -13.58
C TYR A 119 12.22 1.60 -12.29
N PHE A 120 11.61 1.01 -11.27
CA PHE A 120 11.51 1.56 -9.92
C PHE A 120 11.68 0.42 -8.94
N GLU A 121 12.59 0.58 -7.98
CA GLU A 121 12.87 -0.42 -6.96
C GLU A 121 12.72 0.17 -5.57
N ALA A 122 12.00 -0.54 -4.70
CA ALA A 122 11.94 -0.26 -3.27
C ALA A 122 12.24 -1.51 -2.46
N VAL A 123 12.84 -1.33 -1.28
CA VAL A 123 13.25 -2.44 -0.41
C VAL A 123 12.71 -2.24 0.99
N ASN A 124 12.18 -3.31 1.57
CA ASN A 124 11.75 -3.38 2.96
C ASN A 124 12.30 -4.65 3.62
N GLY A 125 13.47 -4.54 4.24
CA GLY A 125 14.19 -5.69 4.79
C GLY A 125 14.56 -6.69 3.68
N GLU A 126 14.07 -7.92 3.79
CA GLU A 126 14.29 -8.97 2.78
C GLU A 126 13.38 -8.84 1.55
N TYR A 127 12.37 -7.97 1.61
CA TYR A 127 11.41 -7.81 0.53
C TYR A 127 11.87 -6.74 -0.45
N THR A 128 11.82 -7.08 -1.73
CA THR A 128 12.16 -6.19 -2.84
C THR A 128 10.95 -6.05 -3.75
N TYR A 129 10.57 -4.82 -4.05
CA TYR A 129 9.44 -4.44 -4.89
C TYR A 129 9.99 -3.76 -6.13
N ILE A 130 9.75 -4.34 -7.30
CA ILE A 130 10.24 -3.83 -8.58
C ILE A 130 9.05 -3.59 -9.50
N VAL A 131 8.89 -2.35 -9.94
CA VAL A 131 8.07 -2.02 -11.11
C VAL A 131 9.04 -1.87 -12.27
N SER A 132 8.87 -2.67 -13.32
CA SER A 132 9.79 -2.67 -14.46
C SER A 132 9.03 -2.66 -15.77
N ASN A 133 9.45 -1.79 -16.69
CA ASN A 133 8.97 -1.77 -18.07
C ASN A 133 9.89 -2.61 -18.96
N THR A 134 9.33 -3.61 -19.65
CA THR A 134 10.07 -4.51 -20.53
C THR A 134 9.41 -4.56 -21.91
N PRO A 135 10.07 -5.08 -22.96
CA PRO A 135 9.43 -5.28 -24.26
C PRO A 135 8.18 -6.19 -24.22
N ARG A 136 8.00 -6.97 -23.15
CA ARG A 136 6.85 -7.85 -22.95
C ARG A 136 5.73 -7.19 -22.14
N GLY A 137 5.89 -5.93 -21.76
CA GLY A 137 4.96 -5.18 -20.91
C GLY A 137 5.60 -4.73 -19.61
N ARG A 138 4.77 -4.10 -18.77
CA ARG A 138 5.15 -3.61 -17.44
C ARG A 138 4.73 -4.63 -16.37
N PHE A 139 5.62 -4.87 -15.41
CA PHE A 139 5.41 -5.88 -14.38
C PHE A 139 5.72 -5.34 -12.99
N LEU A 140 4.90 -5.74 -12.02
CA LEU A 140 5.19 -5.67 -10.60
C LEU A 140 5.80 -7.00 -10.19
N THR A 141 7.02 -6.98 -9.67
CA THR A 141 7.69 -8.15 -9.12
C THR A 141 7.93 -7.92 -7.64
N VAL A 142 7.51 -8.86 -6.79
CA VAL A 142 7.82 -8.85 -5.35
C VAL A 142 8.64 -10.09 -5.04
N SER A 143 9.81 -9.89 -4.44
CA SER A 143 10.72 -10.98 -4.06
C SER A 143 11.06 -10.91 -2.59
N LYS A 144 11.37 -12.06 -1.99
CA LYS A 144 11.95 -12.17 -0.64
C LYS A 144 13.30 -12.88 -0.74
N GLY A 145 14.39 -12.13 -0.54
CA GLY A 145 15.74 -12.62 -0.83
C GLY A 145 15.85 -13.07 -2.28
N SER A 146 16.24 -14.32 -2.52
CA SER A 146 16.36 -14.91 -3.87
C SER A 146 15.07 -15.50 -4.44
N ARG A 147 13.96 -15.47 -3.69
CA ARG A 147 12.69 -16.09 -4.10
C ARG A 147 11.70 -15.04 -4.60
N GLU A 148 11.27 -15.18 -5.85
CA GLU A 148 10.13 -14.43 -6.38
C GLU A 148 8.84 -14.94 -5.69
N LEU A 149 8.10 -14.01 -5.07
CA LEU A 149 6.82 -14.27 -4.43
C LEU A 149 5.65 -13.95 -5.35
N LEU A 150 5.81 -12.92 -6.18
CA LEU A 150 4.77 -12.38 -7.03
C LEU A 150 5.38 -11.80 -8.31
N ARG A 151 4.72 -12.03 -9.43
CA ARG A 151 4.92 -11.29 -10.67
C ARG A 151 3.59 -11.09 -11.36
N GLU A 152 3.14 -9.84 -11.42
CA GLU A 152 1.86 -9.46 -12.04
C GLU A 152 2.09 -8.46 -13.16
N VAL A 153 1.26 -8.53 -14.20
CA VAL A 153 1.19 -7.51 -15.24
C VAL A 153 0.62 -6.23 -14.63
N VAL A 154 1.14 -5.09 -15.05
CA VAL A 154 0.69 -3.78 -14.62
C VAL A 154 0.14 -2.99 -15.80
N SER A 155 -1.09 -2.52 -15.67
CA SER A 155 -1.76 -1.59 -16.58
C SER A 155 -1.66 -0.17 -16.03
N GLU A 156 -1.14 0.75 -16.84
CA GLU A 156 -1.10 2.19 -16.54
C GLU A 156 -2.45 2.83 -16.90
N TYR A 157 -2.84 3.87 -16.18
CA TYR A 157 -4.07 4.64 -16.44
C TYR A 157 -3.86 6.13 -16.24
#